data_AF-A0A379FGW9-F1
#
_entry.id   AF-A0A379FGW9-F1
#
_cell.length_a   1.000
_cell.length_b   1.000
_cell.length_c   1.000
_cell.angle_alpha   90.00
_cell.angle_beta   90.00
_cell.angle_gamma   90.00
#
_symmetry.space_group_name_H-M   'P 1'
#
loop_
_entity.id
_entity.type
_entity.pdbx_description
1 polymer ?
#
loop_
_entity_poly.entity_id
_entity_poly.type
_entity_poly.pdbx_seq_one_letter_code
_entity_poly.pdbx_strand_id
1 'polypeptide(L)'
;MLQENVVKDIIVWIEQNLDSRLSLDIIAEKSGYTKWHFQRLFKAYTGISLGKYVLARRLSCGAYALRITRSSLLDISLKYHFDSQQTFCRAFKKQFNITPSEYRKKQGWDISELIFPALETVELKAKYEVMTLPSKELIGMAHQYNKIFQHGIMIRKNLEKNSGRSFLKKYIPSLQKCMPHIVLLQAR
;
A
#
# COMPACT_ATOMS: atom_id res chain seq x y z
N MET A 1 -1.74 -4.09 26.51
CA MET A 1 -0.97 -5.10 27.31
C MET A 1 0.03 -5.82 26.39
N LEU A 2 1.18 -6.31 26.88
CA LEU A 2 2.38 -6.75 26.11
C LEU A 2 2.10 -7.48 24.76
N GLN A 3 1.11 -8.38 24.73
CA GLN A 3 0.74 -9.16 23.55
C GLN A 3 0.19 -8.31 22.38
N GLU A 4 -0.55 -7.23 22.67
CA GLU A 4 -1.07 -6.30 21.66
C GLU A 4 0.07 -5.54 20.96
N ASN A 5 1.10 -5.15 21.73
CA ASN A 5 2.28 -4.48 21.18
C ASN A 5 3.04 -5.41 20.23
N VAL A 6 3.18 -6.70 20.58
CA VAL A 6 3.78 -7.69 19.68
C VAL A 6 3.00 -7.80 18.37
N VAL A 7 1.66 -7.83 18.41
CA VAL A 7 0.86 -7.88 17.19
C VAL A 7 1.06 -6.61 16.36
N LYS A 8 1.07 -5.42 16.96
CA LYS A 8 1.33 -4.14 16.28
C LYS A 8 2.70 -4.13 15.59
N ASP A 9 3.75 -4.54 16.30
CA ASP A 9 5.12 -4.59 15.77
C ASP A 9 5.24 -5.56 14.60
N ILE A 10 4.58 -6.72 14.71
CA ILE A 10 4.54 -7.70 13.61
C ILE A 10 3.73 -7.18 12.43
N ILE A 11 2.64 -6.42 12.63
CA ILE A 11 1.94 -5.76 11.53
C ILE A 11 2.87 -4.80 10.81
N VAL A 12 3.58 -3.92 11.53
CA VAL A 12 4.58 -3.02 10.94
C VAL A 12 5.61 -3.80 10.13
N TRP A 13 6.13 -4.88 10.70
CA TRP A 13 7.12 -5.73 10.03
C TRP A 13 6.55 -6.40 8.77
N ILE A 14 5.33 -6.95 8.82
CA ILE A 14 4.66 -7.55 7.65
C ILE A 14 4.54 -6.52 6.54
N GLU A 15 4.07 -5.31 6.86
CA GLU A 15 3.87 -4.25 5.87
C GLU A 15 5.16 -3.81 5.19
N GLN A 16 6.29 -3.84 5.92
CA GLN A 16 7.62 -3.57 5.36
C GLN A 16 8.16 -4.70 4.48
N ASN A 17 7.59 -5.91 4.55
CA ASN A 17 8.08 -7.12 3.89
C ASN A 17 7.04 -7.75 2.94
N LEU A 18 5.98 -7.03 2.55
CA LEU A 18 4.93 -7.56 1.66
C LEU A 18 5.45 -7.95 0.26
N ASP A 19 6.53 -7.31 -0.19
CA ASP A 19 7.26 -7.60 -1.43
C ASP A 19 8.43 -8.59 -1.23
N SER A 20 8.42 -9.30 -0.09
CA SER A 20 9.35 -10.38 0.25
C SER A 20 8.60 -11.70 0.41
N ARG A 21 9.32 -12.83 0.37
CA ARG A 21 8.74 -14.16 0.64
C ARG A 21 8.35 -14.27 2.11
N LEU A 22 7.11 -13.92 2.41
CA LEU A 22 6.49 -14.13 3.72
C LEU A 22 5.89 -15.53 3.80
N SER A 23 6.38 -16.35 4.73
CA SER A 23 5.69 -17.55 5.19
C SER A 23 5.07 -17.29 6.56
N LEU A 24 4.00 -18.03 6.88
CA LEU A 24 3.37 -17.94 8.20
C LEU A 24 4.33 -18.39 9.31
N ASP A 25 5.27 -19.27 8.98
CA ASP A 25 6.29 -19.77 9.92
C ASP A 25 7.30 -18.66 10.26
N ILE A 26 7.77 -17.91 9.26
CA ILE A 26 8.68 -16.76 9.49
C ILE A 26 7.99 -15.69 10.35
N ILE A 27 6.71 -15.41 10.08
CA ILE A 27 5.95 -14.41 10.87
C ILE A 27 5.84 -14.87 12.33
N ALA A 28 5.56 -16.15 12.56
CA ALA A 28 5.43 -16.72 13.90
C ALA A 28 6.77 -16.70 14.65
N GLU A 29 7.85 -17.14 14.01
CA GLU A 29 9.21 -17.09 14.57
C GLU A 29 9.59 -15.67 14.99
N LYS A 30 9.29 -14.67 14.13
CA LYS A 30 9.55 -13.26 14.43
C LYS A 30 8.77 -12.74 15.64
N SER A 31 7.57 -13.30 15.88
CA SER A 31 6.73 -12.93 17.02
C SER A 31 7.16 -13.55 18.35
N GLY A 32 8.05 -14.55 18.33
CA GLY A 32 8.45 -15.32 19.51
C GLY A 32 7.40 -16.33 19.99
N TYR A 33 6.31 -16.52 19.23
CA TYR A 33 5.24 -17.46 19.54
C TYR A 33 5.18 -18.61 18.54
N THR A 34 4.57 -19.72 18.95
CA THR A 34 4.23 -20.79 18.01
C THR A 34 3.25 -20.29 16.96
N LYS A 35 3.31 -20.85 15.75
CA LYS A 35 2.44 -20.51 14.62
C LYS A 35 0.97 -20.46 14.99
N TRP A 36 0.49 -21.48 15.69
CA TRP A 36 -0.91 -21.58 16.09
C TRP A 36 -1.32 -20.52 17.10
N HIS A 37 -0.48 -20.27 18.10
CA HIS A 37 -0.75 -19.24 19.11
C HIS A 37 -0.79 -17.85 18.48
N PHE A 38 0.21 -17.52 17.64
CA PHE A 38 0.28 -16.21 17.00
C PHE A 38 -0.89 -15.98 16.05
N GLN A 39 -1.31 -16.98 15.26
CA GLN A 39 -2.47 -16.85 14.38
C GLN A 39 -3.76 -16.56 15.15
N ARG A 40 -3.97 -17.20 16.31
CA ARG A 40 -5.11 -16.94 17.17
C ARG A 40 -5.04 -15.53 17.76
N LEU A 41 -3.89 -15.14 18.29
CA LEU A 41 -3.67 -13.82 18.87
C LEU A 41 -3.90 -12.71 17.83
N PHE A 42 -3.32 -12.86 16.64
CA PHE A 42 -3.50 -11.93 15.53
C PHE A 42 -4.97 -11.79 15.12
N LYS A 43 -5.70 -12.92 15.02
CA LYS A 43 -7.13 -12.89 14.67
C LYS A 43 -7.98 -12.28 15.78
N ALA A 44 -7.65 -12.52 17.05
CA ALA A 44 -8.34 -11.90 18.18
C ALA A 44 -8.15 -10.37 18.18
N TYR A 45 -6.94 -9.91 17.81
CA TYR A 45 -6.62 -8.49 17.76
C TYR A 45 -7.18 -7.77 16.52
N THR A 46 -7.04 -8.35 15.33
CA THR A 46 -7.41 -7.70 14.04
C THR A 46 -8.79 -8.09 13.50
N GLY A 47 -9.41 -9.15 14.05
CA GLY A 47 -10.61 -9.77 13.50
C GLY A 47 -10.40 -10.61 12.23
N ILE A 48 -9.19 -10.61 11.65
CA ILE A 48 -8.88 -11.25 10.36
C ILE A 48 -7.79 -12.30 10.57
N SER A 49 -7.85 -13.42 9.82
CA SER A 49 -6.75 -14.39 9.87
C SER A 49 -5.48 -13.83 9.24
N LEU A 50 -4.32 -14.17 9.82
CA LEU A 50 -3.03 -13.67 9.37
C LEU A 50 -2.78 -13.88 7.86
N GLY A 51 -3.07 -15.06 7.33
CA GLY A 51 -2.92 -15.34 5.89
C GLY A 51 -3.84 -14.50 5.01
N LYS A 52 -5.10 -14.30 5.43
CA LYS A 52 -6.06 -13.45 4.71
C LYS A 52 -5.62 -11.98 4.75
N TYR A 53 -5.07 -11.53 5.88
CA TYR A 53 -4.51 -10.19 6.01
C TYR A 53 -3.37 -9.96 5.02
N VAL A 54 -2.34 -10.82 5.01
CA VAL A 54 -1.18 -10.70 4.10
C VAL A 54 -1.64 -10.69 2.64
N LEU A 55 -2.54 -11.60 2.26
CA LEU A 55 -3.07 -11.66 0.90
C LEU A 55 -3.81 -10.37 0.52
N ALA A 56 -4.73 -9.90 1.38
CA ALA A 56 -5.53 -8.72 1.10
C ALA A 56 -4.68 -7.44 1.03
N ARG A 57 -3.63 -7.35 1.85
CA ARG A 57 -2.64 -6.27 1.81
C ARG A 57 -1.82 -6.31 0.53
N ARG A 58 -1.30 -7.47 0.12
CA ARG A 58 -0.60 -7.63 -1.18
C ARG A 58 -1.49 -7.23 -2.36
N LEU A 59 -2.76 -7.66 -2.37
CA LEU A 59 -3.71 -7.29 -3.40
C LEU A 59 -3.99 -5.78 -3.42
N SER A 60 -4.14 -5.15 -2.25
CA SER A 60 -4.31 -3.70 -2.15
C SER A 60 -3.07 -2.96 -2.67
N CYS A 61 -1.86 -3.45 -2.37
CA CYS A 61 -0.60 -2.89 -2.90
C CYS A 61 -0.46 -3.09 -4.42
N GLY A 62 -0.98 -4.21 -4.93
CA GLY A 62 -1.15 -4.43 -6.37
C GLY A 62 -2.11 -3.42 -6.99
N ALA A 63 -3.26 -3.16 -6.36
CA ALA A 63 -4.24 -2.17 -6.81
C ALA A 63 -3.63 -0.76 -6.87
N TYR A 64 -2.86 -0.37 -5.85
CA TYR A 64 -2.06 0.85 -5.88
C TYR A 64 -1.13 0.88 -7.10
N ALA A 65 -0.31 -0.16 -7.27
CA ALA A 65 0.63 -0.24 -8.39
C ALA A 65 -0.06 -0.17 -9.77
N LEU A 66 -1.26 -0.76 -9.92
CA LEU A 66 -2.03 -0.71 -11.15
C LEU A 66 -2.46 0.71 -11.55
N ARG A 67 -2.73 1.58 -10.57
CA ARG A 67 -3.23 2.95 -10.76
C ARG A 67 -2.13 3.99 -10.92
N ILE A 68 -1.03 3.81 -10.17
CA ILE A 68 0.02 4.83 -10.05
C ILE A 68 1.25 4.53 -10.91
N THR A 69 1.32 3.33 -11.50
CA THR A 69 2.43 2.93 -12.38
C THR A 69 1.94 2.28 -13.67
N ARG A 70 2.86 2.12 -14.62
CA ARG A 70 2.65 1.38 -15.87
C ARG A 70 3.23 -0.04 -15.84
N SER A 71 3.64 -0.56 -14.68
CA SER A 71 4.19 -1.90 -14.55
C SER A 71 3.26 -2.97 -15.14
N SER A 72 3.82 -4.02 -15.74
CA SER A 72 2.99 -5.08 -16.30
C SER A 72 2.26 -5.86 -15.19
N LEU A 73 1.17 -6.56 -15.54
CA LEU A 73 0.49 -7.44 -14.57
C LEU A 73 1.41 -8.54 -14.06
N LEU A 74 2.31 -9.03 -14.91
CA LEU A 74 3.33 -10.01 -14.55
C LEU A 74 4.30 -9.44 -13.50
N ASP A 75 4.84 -8.23 -13.72
CA ASP A 75 5.77 -7.61 -12.77
C ASP A 75 5.12 -7.36 -11.41
N ILE A 76 3.86 -6.89 -11.39
CA ILE A 76 3.11 -6.66 -10.16
C ILE A 76 2.87 -7.98 -9.43
N SER A 77 2.49 -9.03 -10.18
CA SER A 77 2.29 -10.38 -9.63
C SER A 77 3.55 -10.92 -8.98
N LEU A 78 4.69 -10.86 -9.70
CA LEU A 78 5.98 -11.35 -9.21
C LEU A 78 6.47 -10.53 -8.00
N LYS A 79 6.33 -9.21 -8.05
CA LYS A 79 6.72 -8.31 -6.96
C LYS A 79 6.03 -8.65 -5.64
N TYR A 80 4.75 -9.03 -5.68
CA TYR A 80 3.99 -9.41 -4.47
C TYR A 80 3.93 -10.93 -4.26
N HIS A 81 4.86 -11.67 -4.84
CA HIS A 81 5.03 -13.12 -4.63
C HIS A 81 3.78 -13.95 -4.89
N PHE A 82 3.08 -13.65 -5.98
CA PHE A 82 2.11 -14.57 -6.56
C PHE A 82 2.82 -15.53 -7.51
N ASP A 83 2.45 -16.81 -7.47
CA ASP A 83 3.10 -17.87 -8.28
C ASP A 83 2.96 -17.64 -9.78
N SER A 84 1.86 -16.99 -10.19
CA SER A 84 1.58 -16.65 -11.58
C SER A 84 0.69 -15.43 -11.68
N GLN A 85 0.74 -14.76 -12.85
CA GLN A 85 -0.16 -13.66 -13.18
C GLN A 85 -1.65 -14.10 -13.08
N GLN A 86 -1.95 -15.35 -13.44
CA GLN A 86 -3.29 -15.92 -13.37
C GLN A 86 -3.77 -16.02 -11.91
N THR A 87 -2.90 -16.44 -11.00
CA THR A 87 -3.19 -16.49 -9.55
C THR A 87 -3.50 -15.08 -9.03
N PHE A 88 -2.67 -14.09 -9.39
CA PHE A 88 -2.92 -12.70 -9.04
C PHE A 88 -4.28 -12.20 -9.58
N CYS A 89 -4.56 -12.39 -10.87
CA CYS A 89 -5.81 -11.94 -11.49
C CYS A 89 -7.05 -12.56 -10.83
N ARG A 90 -7.02 -13.86 -10.52
CA ARG A 90 -8.13 -14.56 -9.83
C ARG A 90 -8.35 -14.01 -8.43
N ALA A 91 -7.28 -13.86 -7.65
CA ALA A 91 -7.36 -13.34 -6.29
C ALA A 91 -7.81 -11.87 -6.28
N PHE A 92 -7.32 -11.06 -7.23
CA PHE A 92 -7.70 -9.66 -7.40
C PHE A 92 -9.19 -9.51 -7.74
N LYS A 93 -9.67 -10.26 -8.75
CA LYS A 93 -11.09 -10.24 -9.13
C LYS A 93 -12.00 -10.69 -7.98
N LYS A 94 -11.56 -11.64 -7.17
CA LYS A 94 -12.31 -12.07 -5.98
C LYS A 94 -12.41 -10.98 -4.91
N GLN A 95 -11.41 -10.11 -4.79
CA GLN A 95 -11.41 -9.04 -3.78
C GLN A 95 -12.12 -7.78 -4.26
N PHE A 96 -11.89 -7.35 -5.51
CA PHE A 96 -12.37 -6.07 -6.04
C PHE A 96 -13.54 -6.20 -7.03
N ASN A 97 -14.04 -7.42 -7.24
CA ASN A 97 -15.10 -7.76 -8.19
C ASN A 97 -14.85 -7.37 -9.66
N ILE A 98 -13.67 -6.87 -10.00
CA ILE A 98 -13.27 -6.48 -11.36
C ILE A 98 -11.86 -7.00 -11.68
N THR A 99 -11.52 -7.12 -12.96
CA THR A 99 -10.19 -7.59 -13.36
C THR A 99 -9.13 -6.49 -13.13
N PRO A 100 -7.85 -6.85 -12.93
CA PRO A 100 -6.76 -5.87 -12.84
C PRO A 100 -6.69 -4.89 -14.02
N SER A 101 -6.97 -5.38 -15.23
CA SER A 101 -6.97 -4.57 -16.46
C SER A 101 -8.10 -3.55 -16.48
N GLU A 102 -9.31 -3.95 -16.05
CA GLU A 102 -10.45 -3.03 -15.90
C GLU A 102 -10.19 -2.01 -14.78
N TYR A 103 -9.66 -2.47 -13.64
CA TYR A 103 -9.30 -1.59 -12.51
C TYR A 103 -8.33 -0.48 -12.92
N ARG A 104 -7.34 -0.80 -13.78
CA ARG A 104 -6.42 0.19 -14.35
C ARG A 104 -7.12 1.22 -15.24
N LYS A 105 -8.08 0.79 -16.06
CA LYS A 105 -8.77 1.65 -17.05
C LYS A 105 -9.94 2.45 -16.46
N LYS A 106 -10.44 2.08 -15.27
CA LYS A 106 -11.59 2.73 -14.62
C LYS A 106 -11.36 4.24 -14.46
N GLN A 107 -12.36 5.05 -14.83
CA GLN A 107 -12.33 6.49 -14.56
C GLN A 107 -12.55 6.75 -13.07
N GLY A 108 -11.78 7.67 -12.50
CA GLY A 108 -11.72 7.85 -11.04
C GLY A 108 -11.03 6.68 -10.33
N TRP A 109 -10.76 6.84 -9.04
CA TRP A 109 -10.14 5.81 -8.22
C TRP A 109 -10.89 5.70 -6.90
N ASP A 110 -11.64 4.61 -6.75
CA ASP A 110 -12.28 4.25 -5.51
C ASP A 110 -11.29 3.49 -4.62
N ILE A 111 -11.08 4.02 -3.42
CA ILE A 111 -10.16 3.47 -2.41
C ILE A 111 -10.90 2.78 -1.26
N SER A 112 -12.24 2.75 -1.28
CA SER A 112 -13.06 2.16 -0.21
C SER A 112 -12.86 0.65 -0.07
N GLU A 113 -12.66 -0.07 -1.17
CA GLU A 113 -12.42 -1.52 -1.18
C GLU A 113 -10.98 -1.90 -0.83
N LEU A 114 -10.08 -0.93 -0.65
CA LEU A 114 -8.69 -1.20 -0.28
C LEU A 114 -8.60 -1.55 1.20
N ILE A 115 -7.86 -2.62 1.51
CA ILE A 115 -7.53 -2.94 2.89
C ILE A 115 -6.33 -2.12 3.27
N PHE A 116 -6.44 -1.30 4.31
CA PHE A 116 -5.34 -0.52 4.86
C PHE A 116 -4.58 -1.33 5.92
N PRO A 117 -3.31 -0.98 6.21
CA PRO A 117 -2.58 -1.58 7.33
C PRO A 117 -3.39 -1.50 8.61
N ALA A 118 -3.43 -2.58 9.40
CA ALA A 118 -4.10 -2.62 10.70
C ALA A 118 -3.27 -1.90 11.79
N LEU A 119 -2.81 -0.69 11.48
CA LEU A 119 -2.07 0.20 12.35
C LEU A 119 -3.02 1.25 12.90
N GLU A 120 -2.79 1.71 14.13
CA GLU A 120 -3.45 2.90 14.65
C GLU A 120 -3.09 4.07 13.71
N THR A 121 -4.07 4.56 12.97
CA THR A 121 -3.89 5.74 12.14
C THR A 121 -3.66 6.91 13.08
N VAL A 122 -2.44 7.46 13.08
CA VAL A 122 -2.23 8.80 13.62
C VAL A 122 -3.19 9.69 12.83
N GLU A 123 -4.17 10.30 13.50
CA GLU A 123 -5.05 11.28 12.86
C GLU A 123 -4.16 12.35 12.23
N LEU A 124 -4.01 12.28 10.91
CA LEU A 124 -3.38 13.34 10.15
C LEU A 124 -4.37 14.49 10.14
N LYS A 125 -4.30 15.36 11.17
CA LYS A 125 -5.03 16.63 11.25
C LYS A 125 -4.46 17.64 10.26
N ALA A 126 -4.33 17.25 9.00
CA ALA A 126 -4.03 18.17 7.92
C ALA A 126 -5.30 18.95 7.62
N LYS A 127 -5.24 20.28 7.78
CA LYS A 127 -6.30 21.16 7.30
C LYS A 127 -6.33 21.06 5.78
N TYR A 128 -7.50 20.77 5.22
CA TYR A 128 -7.73 20.74 3.78
C TYR A 128 -8.89 21.67 3.44
N GLU A 129 -8.82 22.24 2.24
CA GLU A 129 -9.90 23.04 1.66
C GLU A 129 -10.14 22.52 0.25
N VAL A 130 -11.40 22.28 -0.10
CA VAL A 130 -11.77 21.87 -1.46
C VAL A 130 -11.80 23.12 -2.31
N MET A 131 -10.93 23.16 -3.33
CA MET A 131 -10.83 24.31 -4.24
C MET A 131 -11.08 23.89 -5.69
N THR A 132 -11.72 24.77 -6.45
CA THR A 132 -11.85 24.64 -7.90
C THR A 132 -10.67 25.35 -8.57
N LEU A 133 -9.91 24.62 -9.39
CA LEU A 133 -8.78 25.17 -10.13
C LEU A 133 -9.24 25.57 -11.54
N PRO A 134 -9.07 26.84 -11.98
CA PRO A 134 -9.36 27.23 -13.34
C PRO A 134 -8.36 26.59 -14.31
N SER A 135 -8.78 26.37 -15.56
CA SER A 135 -7.89 25.92 -16.62
C SER A 135 -6.74 26.91 -16.81
N LYS A 136 -5.50 26.41 -16.94
CA LYS A 136 -4.30 27.24 -17.10
C LYS A 136 -3.36 26.60 -18.11
N GLU A 137 -2.86 27.40 -19.04
CA GLU A 137 -1.82 26.97 -19.97
C GLU A 137 -0.47 26.85 -19.26
N LEU A 138 0.22 25.73 -19.49
CA LEU A 138 1.51 25.43 -18.91
C LEU A 138 2.47 25.02 -20.03
N ILE A 139 3.71 25.53 -19.97
CA ILE A 139 4.79 25.14 -20.88
C ILE A 139 5.81 24.34 -20.07
N GLY A 140 6.17 23.15 -20.55
CA GLY A 140 7.14 22.30 -19.87
C GLY A 140 7.38 20.98 -20.60
N MET A 141 8.21 20.14 -20.00
CA MET A 141 8.53 18.81 -20.52
C MET A 141 7.81 17.74 -19.69
N ALA A 142 7.06 16.86 -20.35
CA ALA A 142 6.55 15.65 -19.73
C ALA A 142 7.64 14.57 -19.77
N HIS A 143 7.98 14.00 -18.62
CA HIS A 143 8.91 12.87 -18.53
C HIS A 143 8.19 11.61 -18.06
N GLN A 144 8.48 10.49 -18.70
CA GLN A 144 7.90 9.20 -18.34
C GLN A 144 8.82 8.46 -17.36
N TYR A 145 8.37 8.31 -16.12
CA TYR A 145 9.12 7.57 -15.10
C TYR A 145 8.73 6.10 -15.08
N ASN A 146 9.65 5.23 -15.51
CA ASN A 146 9.53 3.78 -15.42
C ASN A 146 10.04 3.24 -14.07
N LYS A 147 9.59 3.83 -12.95
CA LYS A 147 9.97 3.34 -11.62
C LYS A 147 9.01 2.24 -11.14
N ILE A 148 9.59 1.15 -10.66
CA ILE A 148 8.87 0.12 -9.90
C ILE A 148 8.38 0.76 -8.60
N PHE A 149 7.07 0.65 -8.34
CA PHE A 149 6.50 1.10 -7.06
C PHE A 149 7.20 0.37 -5.91
N GLN A 150 7.81 1.09 -4.97
CA GLN A 150 8.44 0.48 -3.80
C GLN A 150 7.56 0.68 -2.57
N HIS A 151 6.85 -0.39 -2.17
CA HIS A 151 5.88 -0.34 -1.09
C HIS A 151 6.55 -0.08 0.28
N GLY A 152 7.66 -0.77 0.58
CA GLY A 152 8.37 -0.67 1.87
C GLY A 152 8.97 0.70 2.18
N ILE A 153 9.18 1.56 1.18
CA ILE A 153 9.76 2.91 1.38
C ILE A 153 8.77 3.85 2.09
N MET A 154 7.45 3.70 1.87
CA MET A 154 6.45 4.57 2.50
C MET A 154 6.39 4.36 4.02
N ILE A 155 6.62 3.13 4.49
CA ILE A 155 6.55 2.80 5.93
C ILE A 155 7.89 3.06 6.63
N ARG A 156 9.02 2.71 6.01
CA ARG A 156 10.36 2.97 6.58
C ARG A 156 10.60 4.44 6.95
N LYS A 157 10.08 5.39 6.16
CA LYS A 157 10.35 6.82 6.39
C LYS A 157 9.35 7.52 7.32
N ASN A 158 8.23 6.89 7.64
CA ASN A 158 7.29 7.43 8.63
C ASN A 158 7.76 7.17 10.08
N LEU A 159 8.58 6.13 10.31
CA LEU A 159 9.14 5.85 11.64
C LEU A 159 10.42 6.65 11.94
N GLU A 160 11.18 7.08 10.93
CA GLU A 160 12.45 7.80 11.17
C GLU A 160 12.29 9.30 11.42
N LYS A 161 11.15 9.95 11.14
CA LYS A 161 11.03 11.41 11.31
C LYS A 161 9.65 11.88 11.75
N ASN A 162 9.59 12.33 13.00
CA ASN A 162 8.80 13.48 13.49
C ASN A 162 9.13 14.77 12.69
N SER A 163 9.00 14.76 11.37
CA SER A 163 8.99 15.98 10.55
C SER A 163 8.26 15.72 9.24
N GLY A 164 6.92 15.83 9.28
CA GLY A 164 6.06 15.81 8.09
C GLY A 164 6.49 16.81 6.99
N ARG A 165 7.29 17.83 7.35
CA ARG A 165 7.92 18.77 6.40
C ARG A 165 9.00 18.15 5.51
N SER A 166 9.74 17.13 5.97
CA SER A 166 10.80 16.46 5.18
C SER A 166 10.24 15.43 4.19
N PHE A 167 9.07 14.84 4.47
CA PHE A 167 8.43 13.83 3.62
C PHE A 167 7.88 14.46 2.34
N LEU A 168 7.13 15.56 2.49
CA LEU A 168 6.52 16.31 1.40
C LEU A 168 7.60 16.93 0.48
N LYS A 169 8.65 17.57 1.01
CA LYS A 169 9.72 18.14 0.16
C LYS A 169 10.53 17.11 -0.65
N LYS A 170 10.63 15.85 -0.19
CA LYS A 170 11.46 14.82 -0.84
C LYS A 170 10.70 13.95 -1.84
N TYR A 171 9.38 13.74 -1.64
CA TYR A 171 8.56 12.88 -2.50
C TYR A 171 7.47 13.59 -3.31
N ILE A 172 7.13 14.86 -3.03
CA ILE A 172 6.28 15.64 -3.94
C ILE A 172 6.90 15.68 -5.35
N PRO A 173 8.22 15.83 -5.55
CA PRO A 173 8.77 15.77 -6.91
C PRO A 173 8.55 14.42 -7.58
N SER A 174 8.66 13.29 -6.86
CA SER A 174 8.47 11.95 -7.45
C SER A 174 7.00 11.55 -7.61
N LEU A 175 6.08 12.08 -6.80
CA LEU A 175 4.63 11.88 -6.93
C LEU A 175 4.02 12.81 -8.01
N GLN A 176 4.49 14.07 -8.10
CA GLN A 176 4.20 14.97 -9.23
C GLN A 176 4.65 14.39 -10.57
N LYS A 177 5.73 13.60 -10.55
CA LYS A 177 6.33 12.98 -11.73
C LYS A 177 5.61 11.71 -12.20
N CYS A 178 4.89 11.00 -11.33
CA CYS A 178 4.24 9.73 -11.66
C CYS A 178 2.71 9.84 -11.85
N MET A 179 2.07 10.93 -11.41
CA MET A 179 0.60 11.03 -11.37
C MET A 179 0.13 12.39 -11.91
N PRO A 180 -0.10 12.55 -13.23
CA PRO A 180 -0.53 13.82 -13.80
C PRO A 180 -1.98 14.22 -13.42
N HIS A 181 -2.75 13.33 -12.80
CA HIS A 181 -4.18 13.57 -12.48
C HIS A 181 -4.53 13.58 -10.98
N ILE A 182 -3.54 13.53 -10.07
CA ILE A 182 -3.83 13.80 -8.65
C ILE A 182 -3.54 15.27 -8.39
N VAL A 183 -4.63 16.03 -8.23
CA VAL A 183 -4.66 17.41 -7.74
C VAL A 183 -3.83 17.48 -6.46
N LEU A 184 -2.75 18.25 -6.50
CA LEU A 184 -1.91 18.50 -5.34
C LEU A 184 -2.67 19.36 -4.35
N LEU A 185 -2.85 18.84 -3.13
CA LEU A 185 -3.05 19.63 -1.93
C LEU A 185 -1.84 20.56 -1.78
N GLN A 186 -1.96 21.81 -2.24
CA GLN A 186 -1.02 22.85 -1.84
C GLN A 186 -1.37 23.27 -0.41
N ALA A 187 -0.59 22.76 0.54
CA ALA A 187 -0.57 23.29 1.90
C ALA A 187 -0.03 24.72 1.86
N ARG A 188 -0.87 25.68 2.23
CA ARG A 188 -0.43 26.99 2.73
C ARG A 188 0.08 26.83 4.17
#